data_AF-A0A2P5WNA4-F1
#
_entry.id   AF-A0A2P5WNA4-F1
#
_cell.length_a   1.000
_cell.length_b   1.000
_cell.length_c   1.000
_cell.angle_alpha   90.00
_cell.angle_beta   90.00
_cell.angle_gamma   90.00
#
_symmetry.space_group_name_H-M   'P 1'
#
loop_
_entity.id
_entity.type
_entity.pdbx_description
1 polymer ?
#
loop_
_entity_poly.entity_id
_entity_poly.type
_entity_poly.pdbx_seq_one_letter_code
_entity_poly.pdbx_strand_id
1 'polypeptide(L)'
;MENYVPMHECRVHKISIIVNRTHAILHSIAILFLIHYRLSFFFQHPPNITIPTLPWLLIFVSELLLCLAWLLTQFYRWRPVYRTVFPERLPADDKLPAIDVFICTADPNKEPSVEVMNTVISAMALDYPPEKLHVYVSDDAGSDATLRCTKEAWNFARYWVPFCRKYGLVTACPDVYFSSSEDSFKGSSEFKAERKKMEVINEYHKEKDEVKIPILVYVSREKRPSHHHNFKAGALNVLIQWHGFDGAGGPTISDLMALKRSFGPSNDFIKTLVEDYKPCFIKDGESSRMLLEHANVLASCSYEDQTTWGTKVGFLYFCVLEDYFTGFTLHRKEVACMPLLCCLSVWGFALIPQLCLFNGIPLYPKISDSNFNIFSIIFISAISKSLYDIVTTGDQFRVWKNEWRIWMVRSVTCYTYGSLDAILNKLGIKEASFLPTNKVTDDEQFKLYEMGIFDFRAATMFLAPLVVVILVNFAAFVGAVFKALVVDDNGDRDDYKERQG
;
A
#
# COMPACT_ATOMS: atom_id res chain seq x y z
N MET A 1 -26.30 -18.60 -32.60
CA MET A 1 -25.71 -18.21 -31.31
C MET A 1 -24.22 -18.13 -31.54
N GLU A 2 -23.66 -16.93 -31.65
CA GLU A 2 -22.20 -16.77 -31.66
C GLU A 2 -21.64 -17.29 -30.33
N ASN A 3 -20.63 -18.16 -30.40
CA ASN A 3 -19.98 -18.70 -29.20
C ASN A 3 -19.27 -17.56 -28.48
N TYR A 4 -19.92 -16.99 -27.46
CA TYR A 4 -19.33 -15.96 -26.62
C TYR A 4 -18.14 -16.54 -25.84
N VAL A 5 -16.93 -16.14 -26.23
CA VAL A 5 -15.69 -16.53 -25.55
C VAL A 5 -15.42 -15.55 -24.40
N PRO A 6 -15.15 -16.02 -23.17
CA PRO A 6 -14.94 -15.12 -22.03
C PRO A 6 -13.66 -14.30 -22.17
N MET A 7 -13.72 -13.01 -21.80
CA MET A 7 -12.59 -12.06 -21.81
C MET A 7 -11.56 -12.33 -20.70
N HIS A 8 -12.01 -12.99 -19.63
CA HIS A 8 -11.17 -13.40 -18.52
C HIS A 8 -11.72 -14.68 -17.91
N GLU A 9 -10.85 -15.44 -17.25
CA GLU A 9 -11.23 -16.60 -16.47
C GLU A 9 -10.83 -16.41 -15.01
N CYS A 10 -11.74 -16.74 -14.10
CA CYS A 10 -11.47 -16.80 -12.67
C CYS A 10 -11.46 -18.24 -12.23
N ARG A 11 -10.30 -18.74 -11.81
CA ARG A 11 -10.11 -20.13 -11.40
C ARG A 11 -9.76 -20.20 -9.93
N VAL A 12 -10.32 -21.21 -9.28
CA VAL A 12 -10.13 -21.43 -7.85
C VAL A 12 -8.91 -22.32 -7.65
N HIS A 13 -8.03 -21.96 -6.70
CA HIS A 13 -6.87 -22.78 -6.38
C HIS A 13 -7.24 -23.93 -5.44
N LYS A 14 -7.73 -25.05 -6.01
CA LYS A 14 -8.30 -26.18 -5.24
C LYS A 14 -7.35 -26.74 -4.19
N ILE A 15 -6.06 -26.89 -4.52
CA ILE A 15 -5.05 -27.42 -3.59
C ILE A 15 -4.88 -26.47 -2.40
N SER A 16 -4.72 -25.16 -2.65
CA SER A 16 -4.57 -24.19 -1.55
C SER A 16 -5.81 -24.09 -0.70
N ILE A 17 -7.02 -24.29 -1.25
CA ILE A 17 -8.24 -24.38 -0.43
C ILE A 17 -8.14 -25.53 0.57
N ILE A 18 -7.78 -26.71 0.11
CA ILE A 18 -7.70 -27.90 0.97
C ILE A 18 -6.64 -27.64 2.04
N VAL A 19 -5.44 -27.20 1.66
CA VAL A 19 -4.34 -26.92 2.60
C VAL A 19 -4.71 -25.83 3.61
N ASN A 20 -5.26 -24.70 3.15
CA ASN A 20 -5.62 -23.58 4.03
C ASN A 20 -6.72 -23.97 5.02
N ARG A 21 -7.76 -24.68 4.57
CA ARG A 21 -8.88 -25.07 5.45
C ARG A 21 -8.45 -26.15 6.44
N THR A 22 -7.70 -27.15 6.01
CA THR A 22 -7.16 -28.17 6.92
C THR A 22 -6.24 -27.55 7.96
N HIS A 23 -5.33 -26.66 7.54
CA HIS A 23 -4.47 -25.92 8.47
C HIS A 23 -5.29 -25.08 9.46
N ALA A 24 -6.27 -24.31 8.97
CA ALA A 24 -7.11 -23.48 9.84
C ALA A 24 -7.85 -24.32 10.90
N ILE A 25 -8.39 -25.49 10.53
CA ILE A 25 -9.07 -26.39 11.48
C ILE A 25 -8.09 -26.93 12.51
N LEU A 26 -6.97 -27.52 12.09
CA LEU A 26 -5.98 -28.10 12.99
C LEU A 26 -5.35 -27.06 13.93
N HIS A 27 -5.03 -25.89 13.40
CA HIS A 27 -4.45 -24.79 14.17
C HIS A 27 -5.46 -24.21 15.17
N SER A 28 -6.73 -24.10 14.79
CA SER A 28 -7.81 -23.68 15.72
C SER A 28 -7.97 -24.66 16.87
N ILE A 29 -7.90 -25.97 16.62
CA ILE A 29 -7.94 -27.00 17.67
C ILE A 29 -6.76 -26.82 18.64
N ALA A 30 -5.55 -26.61 18.12
CA ALA A 30 -4.37 -26.37 18.96
C ALA A 30 -4.51 -25.10 19.82
N ILE A 31 -5.04 -24.01 19.24
CA ILE A 31 -5.36 -22.77 19.97
C ILE A 31 -6.38 -23.02 21.08
N LEU A 32 -7.42 -23.83 20.85
CA LEU A 32 -8.41 -24.16 21.89
C LEU A 32 -7.76 -24.90 23.06
N PHE A 33 -6.83 -25.82 22.80
CA PHE A 33 -6.04 -26.46 23.85
C PHE A 33 -5.16 -25.47 24.61
N LEU A 34 -4.54 -24.50 23.93
CA LEU A 34 -3.78 -23.42 24.57
C LEU A 34 -4.65 -22.58 25.50
N ILE A 35 -5.82 -22.15 25.02
CA ILE A 35 -6.77 -21.36 25.81
C ILE A 35 -7.24 -22.17 27.03
N HIS A 36 -7.58 -23.44 26.83
CA HIS A 36 -7.96 -24.32 27.93
C HIS A 36 -6.86 -24.46 28.98
N TYR A 37 -5.61 -24.70 28.55
CA TYR A 37 -4.45 -24.78 29.44
C TYR A 37 -4.22 -23.49 30.24
N ARG A 38 -4.34 -22.32 29.60
CA ARG A 38 -4.19 -21.03 30.28
C ARG A 38 -5.31 -20.78 31.27
N LEU A 39 -6.56 -21.11 30.92
CA LEU A 39 -7.70 -20.93 31.80
C LEU A 39 -7.68 -21.88 33.00
N SER A 40 -7.31 -23.16 32.80
CA SER A 40 -7.25 -24.13 33.90
C SER A 40 -6.29 -23.68 35.01
N PHE A 41 -5.17 -23.06 34.64
CA PHE A 41 -4.24 -22.46 35.58
C PHE A 41 -4.89 -21.39 36.48
N PHE A 42 -5.73 -20.51 35.93
CA PHE A 42 -6.42 -19.48 36.74
C PHE A 42 -7.50 -20.04 37.67
N PHE A 43 -8.12 -21.17 37.33
CA PHE A 43 -9.26 -21.72 38.08
C PHE A 43 -8.90 -22.90 39.02
N GLN A 44 -7.76 -23.56 38.84
CA GLN A 44 -7.38 -24.78 39.57
C GLN A 44 -6.23 -24.58 40.55
N HIS A 45 -5.88 -23.33 40.90
CA HIS A 45 -4.71 -23.07 41.73
C HIS A 45 -4.84 -23.63 43.17
N PRO A 46 -3.91 -24.50 43.62
CA PRO A 46 -3.83 -24.89 45.03
C PRO A 46 -3.34 -23.71 45.89
N PRO A 47 -3.81 -23.57 47.14
CA PRO A 47 -3.57 -22.39 48.00
C PRO A 47 -2.10 -22.15 48.41
N ASN A 48 -1.16 -23.04 48.07
CA ASN A 48 0.20 -23.06 48.64
C ASN A 48 1.31 -22.57 47.68
N ILE A 49 1.00 -22.02 46.50
CA ILE A 49 2.01 -21.51 45.57
C ILE A 49 1.69 -20.06 45.19
N THR A 50 2.54 -19.11 45.62
CA THR A 50 2.49 -17.70 45.24
C THR A 50 3.12 -17.49 43.86
N ILE A 51 2.45 -17.92 42.79
CA ILE A 51 2.86 -17.58 41.42
C ILE A 51 2.36 -16.16 41.11
N PRO A 52 3.21 -15.25 40.58
CA PRO A 52 2.76 -13.93 40.18
C PRO A 52 1.75 -14.05 39.03
N THR A 53 0.50 -13.69 39.32
CA THR A 53 -0.64 -13.81 38.40
C THR A 53 -0.58 -12.82 37.24
N LEU A 54 0.05 -11.66 37.45
CA LEU A 54 0.11 -10.59 36.45
C LEU A 54 0.88 -11.00 35.18
N PRO A 55 2.12 -11.54 35.23
CA PRO A 55 2.81 -12.00 34.01
C PRO A 55 2.04 -13.08 33.23
N TRP A 56 1.38 -14.00 33.93
CA TRP A 56 0.52 -15.02 33.34
C TRP A 56 -0.69 -14.40 32.63
N LEU A 57 -1.32 -13.39 33.22
CA LEU A 57 -2.42 -12.66 32.60
C LEU A 57 -1.95 -11.90 31.36
N LEU A 58 -0.83 -11.18 31.46
CA LEU A 58 -0.32 -10.36 30.37
C LEU A 58 0.07 -11.22 29.15
N ILE A 59 0.77 -12.36 29.35
CA ILE A 59 1.12 -13.24 28.24
C ILE A 59 -0.12 -13.89 27.63
N PHE A 60 -1.11 -14.26 28.45
CA PHE A 60 -2.35 -14.83 27.95
C PHE A 60 -3.17 -13.82 27.14
N VAL A 61 -3.22 -12.55 27.56
CA VAL A 61 -3.82 -11.48 26.76
C VAL A 61 -3.10 -11.32 25.42
N SER A 62 -1.77 -11.36 25.40
CA SER A 62 -1.00 -11.30 24.14
C SER A 62 -1.27 -12.50 23.23
N GLU A 63 -1.39 -13.71 23.78
CA GLU A 63 -1.79 -14.92 23.05
C GLU A 63 -3.20 -14.80 22.45
N LEU A 64 -4.18 -14.27 23.21
CA LEU A 64 -5.55 -14.05 22.75
C LEU A 64 -5.63 -13.00 21.64
N LEU A 65 -4.91 -11.89 21.77
CA LEU A 65 -4.86 -10.84 20.74
C LEU A 65 -4.23 -11.36 19.45
N LEU A 66 -3.16 -12.15 19.54
CA LEU A 66 -2.53 -12.77 18.36
C LEU A 66 -3.45 -13.83 17.73
N CYS A 67 -4.16 -14.61 18.54
CA CYS A 67 -5.19 -15.55 18.07
C CYS A 67 -6.30 -14.83 17.31
N LEU A 68 -6.80 -13.70 17.84
CA LEU A 68 -7.83 -12.91 17.16
C LEU A 68 -7.32 -12.36 15.82
N ALA A 69 -6.09 -11.82 15.80
CA ALA A 69 -5.46 -11.37 14.55
C ALA A 69 -5.35 -12.52 13.54
N TRP A 70 -4.86 -13.69 13.97
CA TRP A 70 -4.76 -14.88 13.14
C TRP A 70 -6.13 -15.33 12.59
N LEU A 71 -7.17 -15.35 13.42
CA LEU A 71 -8.53 -15.73 13.02
C LEU A 71 -9.07 -14.80 11.93
N LEU A 72 -8.91 -13.50 12.11
CA LEU A 72 -9.32 -12.51 11.12
C LEU A 72 -8.58 -12.68 9.77
N THR A 73 -7.33 -13.15 9.77
CA THR A 73 -6.62 -13.45 8.51
C THR A 73 -7.15 -14.68 7.76
N GLN A 74 -7.84 -15.60 8.44
CA GLN A 74 -8.34 -16.83 7.79
C GLN A 74 -9.42 -16.55 6.74
N PHE A 75 -10.19 -15.46 6.91
CA PHE A 75 -11.23 -15.07 5.95
C PHE A 75 -10.68 -14.86 4.54
N TYR A 76 -9.53 -14.19 4.41
CA TYR A 76 -8.88 -13.94 3.12
C TYR A 76 -8.32 -15.22 2.49
N ARG A 77 -7.96 -16.21 3.31
CA ARG A 77 -7.32 -17.46 2.88
C ARG A 77 -8.31 -18.57 2.56
N TRP A 78 -9.60 -18.35 2.81
CA TRP A 78 -10.63 -19.39 2.73
C TRP A 78 -10.93 -19.88 1.30
N ARG A 79 -10.76 -19.01 0.30
CA ARG A 79 -11.04 -19.30 -1.12
C ARG A 79 -10.14 -18.49 -2.05
N PRO A 80 -8.84 -18.79 -2.13
CA PRO A 80 -7.93 -18.14 -3.08
C PRO A 80 -8.37 -18.39 -4.52
N VAL A 81 -8.29 -17.34 -5.33
CA VAL A 81 -8.60 -17.35 -6.77
C VAL A 81 -7.46 -16.69 -7.54
N TYR A 82 -7.20 -17.16 -8.75
CA TYR A 82 -6.36 -16.46 -9.72
C TYR A 82 -7.20 -16.10 -10.94
N ARG A 83 -6.83 -14.99 -11.57
CA ARG A 83 -7.51 -14.46 -12.75
C ARG A 83 -6.54 -14.51 -13.92
N THR A 84 -7.00 -15.04 -15.04
CA THR A 84 -6.28 -15.00 -16.32
C THR A 84 -7.06 -14.09 -17.25
N VAL A 85 -6.37 -13.16 -17.90
CA VAL A 85 -6.94 -12.21 -18.87
C VAL A 85 -6.53 -12.60 -20.28
N PHE A 86 -7.37 -12.30 -21.27
CA PHE A 86 -7.14 -12.64 -22.67
C PHE A 86 -7.26 -11.36 -23.55
N PRO A 87 -6.22 -10.50 -23.59
CA PRO A 87 -6.25 -9.26 -24.35
C PRO A 87 -6.54 -9.46 -25.84
N GLU A 88 -6.14 -10.60 -26.41
CA GLU A 88 -6.39 -10.98 -27.81
C GLU A 88 -7.87 -11.14 -28.18
N ARG A 89 -8.76 -11.21 -27.17
CA ARG A 89 -10.21 -11.31 -27.34
C ARG A 89 -10.89 -9.94 -27.27
N LEU A 90 -10.14 -8.87 -27.04
CA LEU A 90 -10.67 -7.51 -27.02
C LEU A 90 -11.32 -7.17 -28.36
N PRO A 91 -12.41 -6.37 -28.33
CA PRO A 91 -12.99 -5.88 -29.57
C PRO A 91 -12.01 -4.93 -30.27
N ALA A 92 -12.29 -4.63 -31.54
CA ALA A 92 -11.53 -3.66 -32.29
C ALA A 92 -11.51 -2.27 -31.60
N ASP A 93 -10.44 -1.52 -31.88
CA ASP A 93 -10.11 -0.22 -31.29
C ASP A 93 -11.28 0.77 -31.27
N ASP A 94 -12.13 0.77 -32.30
CA ASP A 94 -13.30 1.62 -32.43
C ASP A 94 -14.37 1.38 -31.36
N LYS A 95 -14.39 0.17 -30.77
CA LYS A 95 -15.34 -0.24 -29.72
C LYS A 95 -14.78 -0.13 -28.31
N LEU A 96 -13.49 0.18 -28.15
CA LEU A 96 -12.88 0.38 -26.84
C LEU A 96 -13.42 1.67 -26.15
N PRO A 97 -13.52 1.72 -24.82
CA PRO A 97 -13.90 2.93 -24.10
C PRO A 97 -12.82 4.02 -24.18
N ALA A 98 -13.12 5.25 -23.75
CA ALA A 98 -12.07 6.23 -23.46
C ALA A 98 -11.39 5.90 -22.12
N ILE A 99 -10.12 6.26 -21.98
CA ILE A 99 -9.33 6.08 -20.76
C ILE A 99 -8.63 7.39 -20.42
N ASP A 100 -8.84 7.84 -19.19
CA ASP A 100 -8.12 8.95 -18.59
C ASP A 100 -7.05 8.43 -17.62
N VAL A 101 -5.81 8.91 -17.77
CA VAL A 101 -4.69 8.61 -16.87
C VAL A 101 -4.38 9.84 -16.04
N PHE A 102 -4.52 9.72 -14.72
CA PHE A 102 -4.26 10.82 -13.78
C PHE A 102 -2.89 10.69 -13.12
N ILE A 103 -2.06 11.72 -13.27
CA ILE A 103 -0.72 11.82 -12.69
C ILE A 103 -0.71 13.05 -11.77
N CYS A 104 -0.64 12.84 -10.46
CA CYS A 104 -0.53 13.92 -9.48
C CYS A 104 0.92 14.09 -9.04
N THR A 105 1.40 15.33 -9.00
CA THR A 105 2.69 15.68 -8.42
C THR A 105 2.55 16.74 -7.32
N ALA A 106 3.34 16.61 -6.26
CA ALA A 106 3.22 17.42 -5.06
C ALA A 106 4.15 18.64 -5.06
N ASP A 107 5.44 18.44 -5.32
CA ASP A 107 6.47 19.48 -5.28
C ASP A 107 7.70 19.05 -6.09
N PRO A 108 8.25 19.90 -6.98
CA PRO A 108 9.36 19.55 -7.86
C PRO A 108 10.67 19.25 -7.14
N ASN A 109 10.86 19.69 -5.89
CA ASN A 109 12.05 19.36 -5.10
C ASN A 109 11.94 17.99 -4.42
N LYS A 110 10.71 17.54 -4.15
CA LYS A 110 10.43 16.22 -3.57
C LYS A 110 10.20 15.15 -4.63
N GLU A 111 9.70 15.57 -5.79
CA GLU A 111 9.32 14.78 -6.94
C GLU A 111 9.87 15.47 -8.19
N PRO A 112 11.14 15.23 -8.56
CA PRO A 112 11.78 15.93 -9.66
C PRO A 112 10.93 15.90 -10.93
N SER A 113 10.66 17.09 -11.50
CA SER A 113 9.73 17.21 -12.63
C SER A 113 10.12 16.32 -13.82
N VAL A 114 11.41 16.11 -14.05
CA VAL A 114 11.92 15.23 -15.13
C VAL A 114 11.50 13.77 -14.91
N GLU A 115 11.59 13.27 -13.67
CA GLU A 115 11.14 11.91 -13.32
C GLU A 115 9.63 11.75 -13.50
N VAL A 116 8.86 12.79 -13.12
CA VAL A 116 7.42 12.84 -13.38
C VAL A 116 7.15 12.79 -14.89
N MET A 117 7.93 13.51 -15.70
CA MET A 117 7.77 13.52 -17.15
C MET A 117 8.05 12.17 -17.81
N ASN A 118 8.98 11.36 -17.29
CA ASN A 118 9.15 9.97 -17.73
C ASN A 118 7.86 9.16 -17.57
N THR A 119 7.15 9.37 -16.45
CA THR A 119 5.83 8.74 -16.21
C THR A 119 4.77 9.26 -17.17
N VAL A 120 4.73 10.58 -17.41
CA VAL A 120 3.80 11.22 -18.36
C VAL A 120 3.98 10.67 -19.77
N ILE A 121 5.22 10.65 -20.27
CA ILE A 121 5.55 10.16 -21.60
C ILE A 121 5.22 8.66 -21.73
N SER A 122 5.50 7.87 -20.69
CA SER A 122 5.14 6.45 -20.64
C SER A 122 3.62 6.25 -20.72
N ALA A 123 2.85 7.06 -19.99
CA ALA A 123 1.39 7.01 -20.03
C ALA A 123 0.84 7.37 -21.42
N MET A 124 1.42 8.37 -22.09
CA MET A 124 1.05 8.74 -23.46
C MET A 124 1.43 7.67 -24.49
N ALA A 125 2.38 6.80 -24.17
CA ALA A 125 2.86 5.73 -25.03
C ALA A 125 2.16 4.38 -24.78
N LEU A 126 1.12 4.34 -23.92
CA LEU A 126 0.30 3.14 -23.76
C LEU A 126 -0.27 2.66 -25.10
N ASP A 127 -0.34 1.34 -25.26
CA ASP A 127 -0.89 0.68 -26.43
C ASP A 127 -2.43 0.81 -26.43
N TYR A 128 -2.89 1.97 -26.88
CA TYR A 128 -4.29 2.35 -26.91
C TYR A 128 -4.57 3.36 -28.03
N PRO A 129 -5.81 3.42 -28.56
CA PRO A 129 -6.19 4.40 -29.58
C PRO A 129 -5.93 5.84 -29.11
N PRO A 130 -5.16 6.64 -29.88
CA PRO A 130 -4.71 7.98 -29.44
C PRO A 130 -5.87 8.94 -29.12
N GLU A 131 -6.97 8.82 -29.85
CA GLU A 131 -8.16 9.64 -29.68
C GLU A 131 -9.01 9.25 -28.45
N LYS A 132 -8.72 8.10 -27.83
CA LYS A 132 -9.41 7.58 -26.65
C LYS A 132 -8.54 7.58 -25.39
N LEU A 133 -7.27 7.93 -25.52
CA LEU A 133 -6.35 8.02 -24.40
C LEU A 133 -6.09 9.50 -24.08
N HIS A 134 -6.30 9.86 -22.83
CA HIS A 134 -6.03 11.21 -22.34
C HIS A 134 -5.20 11.14 -21.06
N VAL A 135 -4.21 12.03 -20.94
CA VAL A 135 -3.30 12.07 -19.80
C VAL A 135 -3.44 13.41 -19.11
N TYR A 136 -3.67 13.40 -17.80
CA TYR A 136 -3.83 14.59 -16.96
C TYR A 136 -2.70 14.67 -15.96
N VAL A 137 -2.02 15.80 -15.94
CA VAL A 137 -1.00 16.15 -14.95
C VAL A 137 -1.62 17.16 -13.98
N SER A 138 -1.82 16.76 -12.73
CA SER A 138 -2.21 17.66 -11.66
C SER A 138 -0.98 18.06 -10.85
N ASP A 139 -0.61 19.33 -10.93
CA ASP A 139 0.49 19.90 -10.15
C ASP A 139 -0.07 20.63 -8.92
N ASP A 140 0.17 20.05 -7.74
CA ASP A 140 -0.24 20.69 -6.49
C ASP A 140 0.68 21.86 -6.13
N ALA A 141 1.96 21.87 -6.48
CA ALA A 141 2.83 23.02 -6.21
C ALA A 141 2.50 24.23 -7.11
N GLY A 142 1.91 23.98 -8.29
CA GLY A 142 1.70 25.02 -9.30
C GLY A 142 3.04 25.62 -9.79
N SER A 143 4.05 24.76 -9.96
CA SER A 143 5.42 25.17 -10.26
C SER A 143 5.61 25.47 -11.74
N ASP A 144 6.24 26.62 -12.04
CA ASP A 144 6.66 26.97 -13.40
C ASP A 144 7.63 25.93 -13.98
N ALA A 145 8.47 25.30 -13.14
CA ALA A 145 9.36 24.24 -13.58
C ALA A 145 8.58 23.01 -14.10
N THR A 146 7.56 22.56 -13.36
CA THR A 146 6.70 21.44 -13.75
C THR A 146 5.92 21.77 -15.02
N LEU A 147 5.38 22.98 -15.13
CA LEU A 147 4.67 23.44 -16.33
C LEU A 147 5.59 23.43 -17.56
N ARG A 148 6.81 23.97 -17.46
CA ARG A 148 7.80 23.96 -18.55
C ARG A 148 8.21 22.54 -18.93
N CYS A 149 8.51 21.70 -17.94
CA CYS A 149 8.84 20.30 -18.17
C CYS A 149 7.69 19.56 -18.89
N THR A 150 6.43 19.85 -18.54
CA THR A 150 5.25 19.27 -19.20
C THR A 150 5.17 19.66 -20.67
N LYS A 151 5.47 20.93 -21.00
CA LYS A 151 5.52 21.39 -22.40
C LYS A 151 6.63 20.70 -23.19
N GLU A 152 7.82 20.58 -22.61
CA GLU A 152 8.94 19.89 -23.26
C GLU A 152 8.70 18.38 -23.40
N ALA A 153 8.09 17.76 -22.39
CA ALA A 153 7.68 16.36 -22.44
C ALA A 153 6.67 16.11 -23.56
N TRP A 154 5.71 17.02 -23.75
CA TRP A 154 4.79 16.94 -24.88
C TRP A 154 5.50 17.08 -26.23
N ASN A 155 6.44 18.03 -26.36
CA ASN A 155 7.26 18.18 -27.56
C ASN A 155 8.03 16.90 -27.89
N PHE A 156 8.63 16.27 -26.88
CA PHE A 156 9.34 15.01 -27.01
C PHE A 156 8.41 13.83 -27.35
N ALA A 157 7.23 13.75 -26.70
CA ALA A 157 6.25 12.70 -26.89
C ALA A 157 5.76 12.59 -28.35
N ARG A 158 5.74 13.71 -29.09
CA ARG A 158 5.39 13.72 -30.52
C ARG A 158 6.28 12.84 -31.39
N TYR A 159 7.50 12.57 -30.93
CA TYR A 159 8.48 11.73 -31.63
C TYR A 159 8.62 10.36 -30.96
N TRP A 160 8.59 10.35 -29.63
CA TRP A 160 8.73 9.15 -28.83
C TRP A 160 7.55 8.19 -28.94
N VAL A 161 6.30 8.69 -28.81
CA VAL A 161 5.10 7.84 -28.85
C VAL A 161 4.97 7.08 -30.19
N PRO A 162 5.16 7.72 -31.36
CA PRO A 162 5.13 7.01 -32.63
C PRO A 162 6.25 6.00 -32.78
N PHE A 163 7.45 6.32 -32.28
CA PHE A 163 8.58 5.38 -32.25
C PHE A 163 8.28 4.15 -31.40
N CYS A 164 7.74 4.34 -30.19
CA CYS A 164 7.32 3.24 -29.31
C CYS A 164 6.34 2.30 -30.01
N ARG A 165 5.34 2.86 -30.70
CA ARG A 165 4.30 2.10 -31.40
C ARG A 165 4.84 1.40 -32.65
N LYS A 166 5.64 2.09 -33.47
CA LYS A 166 6.23 1.53 -34.70
C LYS A 166 7.03 0.27 -34.42
N TYR A 167 7.76 0.24 -33.31
CA TYR A 167 8.65 -0.87 -32.95
C TYR A 167 8.12 -1.77 -31.82
N GLY A 168 6.91 -1.54 -31.32
CA GLY A 168 6.31 -2.33 -30.25
C GLY A 168 7.19 -2.39 -28.99
N LEU A 169 7.69 -1.24 -28.54
CA LEU A 169 8.60 -1.20 -27.38
C LEU A 169 7.91 -1.68 -26.11
N VAL A 170 8.53 -2.63 -25.42
CA VAL A 170 8.04 -3.16 -24.13
C VAL A 170 8.17 -2.12 -23.02
N THR A 171 9.25 -1.32 -23.05
CA THR A 171 9.53 -0.29 -22.06
C THR A 171 9.39 1.09 -22.71
N ALA A 172 8.27 1.75 -22.43
CA ALA A 172 7.99 3.09 -22.95
C ALA A 172 8.58 4.23 -22.11
N CYS A 173 9.16 3.93 -20.94
CA CYS A 173 9.87 4.91 -20.12
C CYS A 173 11.19 5.30 -20.78
N PRO A 174 11.39 6.58 -21.18
CA PRO A 174 12.59 6.99 -21.90
C PRO A 174 13.87 6.73 -21.10
N ASP A 175 13.89 7.10 -19.82
CA ASP A 175 15.07 6.94 -18.96
C ASP A 175 15.50 5.48 -18.80
N VAL A 176 14.53 4.57 -18.56
CA VAL A 176 14.81 3.13 -18.48
C VAL A 176 15.22 2.56 -19.84
N TYR A 177 14.62 3.04 -20.93
CA TYR A 177 14.96 2.60 -22.27
C TYR A 177 16.39 2.97 -22.64
N PHE A 178 16.80 4.23 -22.45
CA PHE A 178 18.13 4.71 -22.83
C PHE A 178 19.23 4.29 -21.85
N SER A 179 18.91 3.96 -20.60
CA SER A 179 19.86 3.37 -19.65
C SER A 179 20.12 1.87 -19.89
N SER A 180 19.25 1.18 -20.63
CA SER A 180 19.44 -0.23 -20.96
C SER A 180 20.54 -0.45 -22.02
N SER A 181 21.34 -1.51 -21.87
CA SER A 181 22.47 -1.82 -22.75
C SER A 181 22.07 -1.97 -24.22
N GLU A 182 22.84 -1.42 -25.16
CA GLU A 182 22.56 -1.53 -26.61
C GLU A 182 22.41 -2.97 -27.11
N ASP A 183 23.11 -3.93 -26.49
CA ASP A 183 23.14 -5.35 -26.86
C ASP A 183 21.78 -6.07 -26.70
N SER A 184 20.84 -5.51 -25.95
CA SER A 184 19.51 -6.12 -25.78
C SER A 184 18.59 -5.90 -27.00
N PHE A 185 18.96 -5.05 -27.95
CA PHE A 185 18.10 -4.68 -29.08
C PHE A 185 18.57 -5.32 -30.41
N LYS A 186 17.95 -6.45 -30.78
CA LYS A 186 18.05 -7.05 -32.12
C LYS A 186 17.18 -6.28 -33.13
N GLY A 187 17.46 -5.00 -33.36
CA GLY A 187 16.72 -4.15 -34.29
C GLY A 187 17.30 -4.12 -35.71
N SER A 188 16.47 -3.78 -36.69
CA SER A 188 16.88 -3.50 -38.08
C SER A 188 17.85 -2.31 -38.16
N SER A 189 18.54 -2.13 -39.29
CA SER A 189 19.39 -0.95 -39.52
C SER A 189 18.62 0.36 -39.44
N GLU A 190 17.36 0.35 -39.88
CA GLU A 190 16.42 1.47 -39.79
C GLU A 190 16.12 1.83 -38.32
N PHE A 191 15.80 0.83 -37.50
CA PHE A 191 15.58 1.01 -36.06
C PHE A 191 16.80 1.64 -35.37
N LYS A 192 18.03 1.17 -35.68
CA LYS A 192 19.26 1.73 -35.11
C LYS A 192 19.48 3.19 -35.51
N ALA A 193 19.16 3.54 -36.76
CA ALA A 193 19.27 4.92 -37.23
C ALA A 193 18.23 5.83 -36.56
N GLU A 194 16.98 5.40 -36.45
CA GLU A 194 15.92 6.18 -35.77
C GLU A 194 16.18 6.31 -34.26
N ARG A 195 16.62 5.25 -33.59
CA ARG A 195 17.04 5.30 -32.18
C ARG A 195 18.13 6.36 -31.95
N LYS A 196 19.18 6.36 -32.78
CA LYS A 196 20.28 7.32 -32.65
C LYS A 196 19.82 8.77 -32.84
N LYS A 197 18.82 8.99 -33.72
CA LYS A 197 18.20 10.30 -33.87
C LYS A 197 17.39 10.71 -32.62
N MET A 198 16.79 9.77 -31.90
CA MET A 198 16.08 10.05 -30.64
C MET A 198 17.04 10.40 -29.49
N GLU A 199 18.25 9.84 -29.48
CA GLU A 199 19.30 10.18 -28.50
C GLU A 199 19.80 11.63 -28.67
N VAL A 200 19.72 12.19 -29.88
CA VAL A 200 20.13 13.56 -30.21
C VAL A 200 18.88 14.44 -30.38
N ILE A 201 18.32 14.88 -29.25
CA ILE A 201 17.05 15.65 -29.12
C ILE A 201 16.97 16.85 -30.11
N ASN A 202 18.09 17.44 -30.52
CA ASN A 202 18.14 18.66 -31.33
C ASN A 202 17.84 18.51 -32.84
N GLU A 203 17.88 17.31 -33.43
CA GLU A 203 17.73 17.17 -34.90
C GLU A 203 16.29 16.89 -35.36
N TYR A 204 15.37 16.54 -34.46
CA TYR A 204 14.03 16.07 -34.83
C TYR A 204 13.00 17.19 -35.11
N HIS A 205 13.36 18.46 -34.96
CA HIS A 205 12.46 19.61 -35.13
C HIS A 205 11.95 19.86 -36.57
N LYS A 206 12.28 19.03 -37.57
CA LYS A 206 12.06 19.37 -39.00
C LYS A 206 10.97 18.60 -39.75
N GLU A 207 10.41 17.50 -39.26
CA GLU A 207 9.38 16.77 -40.01
C GLU A 207 7.99 16.89 -39.35
N LYS A 208 7.08 17.51 -40.09
CA LYS A 208 5.70 17.87 -39.71
C LYS A 208 4.70 16.83 -40.21
N ASP A 209 4.91 15.56 -39.91
CA ASP A 209 3.80 14.62 -40.07
C ASP A 209 2.82 14.82 -38.90
N GLU A 210 1.54 14.92 -39.22
CA GLU A 210 0.43 15.12 -38.30
C GLU A 210 0.18 13.81 -37.52
N VAL A 211 1.13 13.41 -36.68
CA VAL A 211 1.00 12.18 -35.90
C VAL A 211 0.02 12.41 -34.76
N LYS A 212 -1.07 11.62 -34.75
CA LYS A 212 -2.06 11.62 -33.69
C LYS A 212 -1.46 11.04 -32.41
N ILE A 213 -1.24 11.90 -31.42
CA ILE A 213 -0.83 11.52 -30.07
C ILE A 213 -1.97 11.82 -29.07
N PRO A 214 -1.99 11.13 -27.92
CA PRO A 214 -2.92 11.43 -26.83
C PRO A 214 -2.94 12.90 -26.42
N ILE A 215 -4.10 13.36 -25.95
CA ILE A 215 -4.24 14.69 -25.36
C ILE A 215 -3.53 14.70 -24.00
N LEU A 216 -2.70 15.72 -23.77
CA LEU A 216 -2.08 15.99 -22.47
C LEU A 216 -2.69 17.26 -21.88
N VAL A 217 -3.27 17.15 -20.69
CA VAL A 217 -3.88 18.27 -19.96
C VAL A 217 -3.08 18.54 -18.70
N TYR A 218 -2.66 19.78 -18.53
CA TYR A 218 -2.02 20.25 -17.29
C TYR A 218 -3.03 21.02 -16.46
N VAL A 219 -3.17 20.66 -15.18
CA VAL A 219 -4.08 21.28 -14.23
C VAL A 219 -3.32 21.70 -12.98
N SER A 220 -3.40 22.98 -12.64
CA SER A 220 -3.00 23.51 -11.34
C SER A 220 -4.24 24.12 -10.70
N ARG A 221 -4.68 23.56 -9.57
CA ARG A 221 -5.86 24.04 -8.86
C ARG A 221 -5.62 25.39 -8.20
N GLU A 222 -6.68 26.18 -8.04
CA GLU A 222 -6.60 27.43 -7.30
C GLU A 222 -6.38 27.14 -5.81
N LYS A 223 -5.42 27.82 -5.19
CA LYS A 223 -5.19 27.77 -3.75
C LYS A 223 -5.08 29.17 -3.19
N ARG A 224 -5.73 29.39 -2.05
CA ARG A 224 -5.72 30.67 -1.33
C ARG A 224 -5.30 30.44 0.12
N PRO A 225 -4.51 31.33 0.74
CA PRO A 225 -4.11 31.18 2.14
C PRO A 225 -5.29 31.08 3.13
N SER A 226 -6.43 31.66 2.78
CA SER A 226 -7.65 31.65 3.60
C SER A 226 -8.52 30.40 3.42
N HIS A 227 -8.19 29.52 2.46
CA HIS A 227 -8.97 28.33 2.16
C HIS A 227 -8.15 27.08 2.45
N HIS A 228 -8.71 26.19 3.25
CA HIS A 228 -8.11 24.89 3.51
C HIS A 228 -8.12 24.05 2.23
N HIS A 229 -7.03 23.32 1.98
CA HIS A 229 -6.93 22.42 0.84
C HIS A 229 -6.53 21.02 1.31
N ASN A 230 -7.16 20.00 0.74
CA ASN A 230 -6.81 18.61 0.97
C ASN A 230 -5.71 18.22 -0.01
N PHE A 231 -4.75 17.39 0.41
CA PHE A 231 -3.56 17.01 -0.38
C PHE A 231 -3.94 16.26 -1.68
N LYS A 232 -3.73 14.94 -1.70
CA LYS A 232 -3.90 14.12 -2.90
C LYS A 232 -5.36 13.92 -3.26
N ALA A 233 -6.24 13.67 -2.27
CA ALA A 233 -7.67 13.55 -2.53
C ALA A 233 -8.26 14.80 -3.18
N GLY A 234 -7.87 16.00 -2.73
CA GLY A 234 -8.36 17.24 -3.34
C GLY A 234 -7.89 17.38 -4.79
N ALA A 235 -6.63 17.05 -5.09
CA ALA A 235 -6.11 17.06 -6.47
C ALA A 235 -6.85 16.06 -7.37
N LEU A 236 -7.07 14.83 -6.90
CA LEU A 236 -7.81 13.80 -7.64
C LEU A 236 -9.29 14.14 -7.81
N ASN A 237 -9.92 14.74 -6.80
CA ASN A 237 -11.30 15.17 -6.86
C ASN A 237 -11.53 16.26 -7.89
N VAL A 238 -10.59 17.20 -8.04
CA VAL A 238 -10.63 18.19 -9.13
C VAL A 238 -10.55 17.48 -10.47
N LEU A 239 -9.67 16.49 -10.67
CA LEU A 239 -9.60 15.75 -11.93
C LEU A 239 -10.87 14.96 -12.24
N ILE A 240 -11.52 14.35 -11.24
CA ILE A 240 -12.78 13.61 -11.41
C ILE A 240 -13.95 14.55 -11.76
N GLN A 241 -13.96 15.78 -11.24
CA GLN A 241 -14.97 16.78 -11.59
C GLN A 241 -14.93 17.18 -13.07
N TRP A 242 -13.85 16.90 -13.80
CA TRP A 242 -13.72 17.34 -15.20
C TRP A 242 -14.43 16.42 -16.21
N HIS A 243 -14.55 15.12 -15.91
CA HIS A 243 -15.10 14.14 -16.89
C HIS A 243 -16.39 13.46 -16.47
N GLY A 244 -16.81 13.63 -15.22
CA GLY A 244 -18.01 12.96 -14.72
C GLY A 244 -17.80 11.46 -14.53
N PHE A 245 -18.63 10.84 -13.69
CA PHE A 245 -18.58 9.41 -13.41
C PHE A 245 -19.31 8.63 -14.51
N ASP A 246 -18.66 8.37 -15.65
CA ASP A 246 -19.25 7.64 -16.79
C ASP A 246 -19.38 6.12 -16.57
N GLY A 247 -18.66 5.54 -15.59
CA GLY A 247 -18.56 4.10 -15.40
C GLY A 247 -19.65 3.39 -14.55
N ALA A 248 -20.66 4.09 -14.03
CA ALA A 248 -21.60 3.51 -13.04
C ALA A 248 -23.09 3.73 -13.34
N GLY A 249 -23.46 3.94 -14.61
CA GLY A 249 -24.86 3.99 -15.03
C GLY A 249 -25.65 5.19 -14.52
N GLY A 250 -24.97 6.29 -14.19
CA GLY A 250 -25.55 7.54 -13.71
C GLY A 250 -26.32 7.41 -12.40
N PRO A 251 -26.35 8.43 -11.53
CA PRO A 251 -27.31 8.45 -10.45
C PRO A 251 -28.74 8.46 -11.04
N THR A 252 -29.58 7.49 -10.68
CA THR A 252 -31.03 7.55 -10.90
C THR A 252 -31.63 8.56 -9.91
N ILE A 253 -31.24 9.83 -10.04
CA ILE A 253 -31.64 10.90 -9.12
C ILE A 253 -32.37 11.96 -9.93
N SER A 254 -33.70 12.01 -9.75
CA SER A 254 -34.59 12.99 -10.38
C SER A 254 -34.54 14.38 -9.71
N ASP A 255 -33.81 14.54 -8.60
CA ASP A 255 -33.71 15.80 -7.85
C ASP A 255 -32.41 16.55 -8.14
N LEU A 256 -32.51 17.61 -8.95
CA LEU A 256 -31.41 18.52 -9.27
C LEU A 256 -30.80 19.18 -8.02
N MET A 257 -31.58 19.45 -6.97
CA MET A 257 -31.05 20.03 -5.74
C MET A 257 -30.18 19.02 -4.98
N ALA A 258 -30.56 17.74 -4.98
CA ALA A 258 -29.74 16.68 -4.41
C ALA A 258 -28.44 16.49 -5.21
N LEU A 259 -28.49 16.59 -6.54
CA LEU A 259 -27.30 16.56 -7.40
C LEU A 259 -26.39 17.76 -7.13
N LYS A 260 -26.93 18.99 -7.02
CA LYS A 260 -26.13 20.18 -6.67
C LYS A 260 -25.47 20.10 -5.31
N ARG A 261 -26.20 19.57 -4.33
CA ARG A 261 -25.64 19.31 -3.00
C ARG A 261 -24.52 18.26 -3.05
N SER A 262 -24.61 17.31 -3.99
CA SER A 262 -23.64 16.23 -4.10
C SER A 262 -22.41 16.63 -4.90
N PHE A 263 -22.61 17.16 -6.12
CA PHE A 263 -21.61 17.40 -7.18
C PHE A 263 -21.19 18.87 -7.32
N GLY A 264 -21.80 19.77 -6.54
CA GLY A 264 -21.52 21.19 -6.57
C GLY A 264 -22.48 22.00 -7.45
N PRO A 265 -22.32 23.33 -7.48
CA PRO A 265 -23.31 24.23 -8.07
C PRO A 265 -23.35 24.23 -9.60
N SER A 266 -22.34 23.66 -10.28
CA SER A 266 -22.22 23.71 -11.74
C SER A 266 -23.31 22.87 -12.43
N ASN A 267 -24.26 23.55 -13.08
CA ASN A 267 -25.29 22.90 -13.89
C ASN A 267 -24.67 22.10 -15.05
N ASP A 268 -23.59 22.60 -15.65
CA ASP A 268 -23.00 21.97 -16.83
C ASP A 268 -22.25 20.70 -16.45
N PHE A 269 -21.56 20.69 -15.31
CA PHE A 269 -21.01 19.45 -14.74
C PHE A 269 -22.12 18.45 -14.39
N ILE A 270 -23.23 18.91 -13.80
CA ILE A 270 -24.34 18.01 -13.49
C ILE A 270 -24.95 17.40 -14.76
N LYS A 271 -25.05 18.15 -15.86
CA LYS A 271 -25.52 17.62 -17.15
C LYS A 271 -24.61 16.52 -17.68
N THR A 272 -23.29 16.61 -17.50
CA THR A 272 -22.38 15.54 -17.96
C THR A 272 -22.54 14.24 -17.16
N LEU A 273 -23.14 14.29 -15.96
CA LEU A 273 -23.32 13.12 -15.08
C LEU A 273 -24.62 12.35 -15.32
N VAL A 274 -25.63 12.97 -15.92
CA VAL A 274 -27.03 12.48 -15.91
C VAL A 274 -27.44 11.83 -17.25
N GLU A 275 -26.66 11.97 -18.32
CA GLU A 275 -27.03 11.49 -19.65
C GLU A 275 -25.85 10.89 -20.42
N ASP A 276 -26.14 10.17 -21.53
CA ASP A 276 -25.23 9.91 -22.68
C ASP A 276 -24.83 11.25 -23.34
N TYR A 277 -24.33 12.19 -22.54
CA TYR A 277 -23.93 13.51 -22.97
C TYR A 277 -22.67 13.35 -23.81
N LYS A 278 -22.84 13.32 -25.13
CA LYS A 278 -21.75 13.57 -26.06
C LYS A 278 -21.58 15.08 -26.11
N PRO A 279 -20.51 15.66 -25.51
CA PRO A 279 -20.23 17.06 -25.72
C PRO A 279 -20.18 17.28 -27.23
N CYS A 280 -21.00 18.21 -27.72
CA CYS A 280 -20.96 18.63 -29.11
C CYS A 280 -19.61 19.32 -29.29
N PHE A 281 -18.58 18.58 -29.72
CA PHE A 281 -17.32 19.15 -30.14
C PHE A 281 -17.53 19.87 -31.48
N ILE A 282 -18.26 20.99 -31.44
CA ILE A 282 -18.28 21.94 -32.54
C ILE A 282 -16.89 22.55 -32.54
N LYS A 283 -16.16 22.34 -33.64
CA LYS A 283 -14.80 22.86 -33.87
C LYS A 283 -14.81 24.38 -34.09
N ASP A 284 -15.43 25.13 -33.18
CA ASP A 284 -15.37 26.58 -33.13
C ASP A 284 -14.67 27.01 -31.84
N GLY A 285 -13.71 27.92 -31.96
CA GLY A 285 -12.85 28.36 -30.86
C GLY A 285 -13.59 28.99 -29.67
N GLU A 286 -14.85 29.39 -29.86
CA GLU A 286 -15.71 29.95 -28.81
C GLU A 286 -16.20 28.88 -27.82
N SER A 287 -16.57 27.69 -28.31
CA SER A 287 -16.98 26.56 -27.46
C SER A 287 -15.83 26.04 -26.59
N SER A 288 -14.60 26.04 -27.13
CA SER A 288 -13.40 25.65 -26.37
C SER A 288 -13.05 26.63 -25.25
N ARG A 289 -13.29 27.93 -25.45
CA ARG A 289 -13.08 28.96 -24.40
C ARG A 289 -14.09 28.81 -23.25
N MET A 290 -15.37 28.61 -23.58
CA MET A 290 -16.39 28.39 -22.56
C MET A 290 -16.11 27.14 -21.71
N LEU A 291 -15.68 26.04 -22.34
CA LEU A 291 -15.28 24.82 -21.62
C LEU A 291 -14.09 25.06 -20.67
N LEU A 292 -13.08 25.83 -21.11
CA LEU A 292 -11.95 26.21 -20.26
C LEU A 292 -12.36 27.09 -19.08
N GLU A 293 -13.28 28.04 -19.30
CA GLU A 293 -13.83 28.86 -18.22
C GLU A 293 -14.58 28.01 -17.18
N HIS A 294 -15.40 27.06 -17.64
CA HIS A 294 -16.09 26.12 -16.74
C HIS A 294 -15.11 25.25 -15.97
N ALA A 295 -14.06 24.77 -16.64
CA ALA A 295 -13.02 23.96 -16.02
C ALA A 295 -12.25 24.74 -14.93
N ASN A 296 -12.00 26.04 -15.15
CA ASN A 296 -11.42 26.92 -14.13
C ASN A 296 -12.34 27.08 -12.90
N VAL A 297 -13.66 27.17 -13.10
CA VAL A 297 -14.63 27.23 -11.99
C VAL A 297 -14.60 25.94 -11.16
N LEU A 298 -14.53 24.77 -11.81
CA LEU A 298 -14.41 23.48 -11.13
C LEU A 298 -13.10 23.36 -10.33
N ALA A 299 -12.00 23.89 -10.87
CA ALA A 299 -10.71 23.90 -10.19
C ALA A 299 -10.54 25.01 -9.13
N SER A 300 -11.59 25.79 -8.85
CA SER A 300 -11.55 26.89 -7.87
C SER A 300 -11.54 26.37 -6.43
N CYS A 301 -10.91 27.12 -5.53
CA CYS A 301 -10.77 26.69 -4.13
C CYS A 301 -12.09 26.66 -3.35
N SER A 302 -13.14 27.34 -3.84
CA SER A 302 -14.45 27.43 -3.20
C SER A 302 -15.50 26.51 -3.84
N TYR A 303 -15.15 25.75 -4.89
CA TYR A 303 -16.13 24.94 -5.61
C TYR A 303 -16.81 23.89 -4.72
N GLU A 304 -16.05 23.34 -3.77
CA GLU A 304 -16.51 22.28 -2.87
C GLU A 304 -17.28 22.82 -1.65
N ASP A 305 -17.38 24.13 -1.49
CA ASP A 305 -18.01 24.76 -0.34
C ASP A 305 -19.48 24.37 -0.23
N GLN A 306 -19.88 23.91 0.96
CA GLN A 306 -21.26 23.50 1.28
C GLN A 306 -21.78 22.32 0.43
N THR A 307 -20.87 21.59 -0.23
CA THR A 307 -21.19 20.37 -0.98
C THR A 307 -20.92 19.12 -0.12
N THR A 308 -21.25 17.95 -0.66
CA THR A 308 -20.81 16.66 -0.09
C THR A 308 -19.61 16.06 -0.82
N TRP A 309 -18.93 16.84 -1.66
CA TRP A 309 -17.67 16.45 -2.28
C TRP A 309 -16.60 16.21 -1.22
N GLY A 310 -15.83 15.13 -1.39
CA GLY A 310 -14.83 14.67 -0.44
C GLY A 310 -15.35 14.22 0.93
N THR A 311 -16.66 14.29 1.17
CA THR A 311 -17.29 13.79 2.41
C THR A 311 -18.22 12.60 2.17
N LYS A 312 -18.87 12.54 1.01
CA LYS A 312 -19.68 11.39 0.59
C LYS A 312 -19.41 10.96 -0.84
N VAL A 313 -18.94 11.88 -1.68
CA VAL A 313 -18.71 11.68 -3.11
C VAL A 313 -17.24 12.01 -3.44
N GLY A 314 -16.62 11.24 -4.32
CA GLY A 314 -15.19 11.37 -4.65
C GLY A 314 -14.27 10.71 -3.61
N PHE A 315 -12.99 11.06 -3.66
CA PHE A 315 -11.98 10.70 -2.65
C PHE A 315 -12.28 11.39 -1.34
N LEU A 316 -12.34 10.62 -0.26
CA LEU A 316 -12.77 11.09 1.05
C LEU A 316 -11.64 11.77 1.84
N TYR A 317 -11.91 12.94 2.42
CA TYR A 317 -10.93 13.81 3.10
C TYR A 317 -10.69 13.48 4.59
N PHE A 318 -11.38 12.48 5.14
CA PHE A 318 -11.47 12.30 6.59
C PHE A 318 -10.25 11.70 7.28
N CYS A 319 -9.27 11.18 6.53
CA CYS A 319 -8.08 10.60 7.12
C CYS A 319 -6.90 10.64 6.16
N VAL A 320 -5.69 10.48 6.71
CA VAL A 320 -4.43 10.43 5.93
C VAL A 320 -4.41 9.29 4.91
N LEU A 321 -5.13 8.19 5.17
CA LEU A 321 -5.25 7.03 4.30
C LEU A 321 -6.52 7.16 3.43
N GLU A 322 -6.61 8.27 2.70
CA GLU A 322 -7.78 8.67 1.91
C GLU A 322 -8.18 7.57 0.91
N ASP A 323 -7.21 6.88 0.32
CA ASP A 323 -7.39 5.77 -0.62
C ASP A 323 -8.05 4.55 0.01
N TYR A 324 -7.49 4.09 1.14
CA TYR A 324 -8.02 2.98 1.92
C TYR A 324 -9.43 3.29 2.43
N PHE A 325 -9.65 4.49 2.96
CA PHE A 325 -10.96 4.87 3.51
C PHE A 325 -12.03 5.07 2.42
N THR A 326 -11.64 5.61 1.27
CA THR A 326 -12.53 5.69 0.09
C THR A 326 -12.91 4.29 -0.37
N GLY A 327 -11.93 3.39 -0.54
CA GLY A 327 -12.17 1.99 -0.90
C GLY A 327 -13.04 1.26 0.13
N PHE A 328 -12.80 1.48 1.42
CA PHE A 328 -13.61 0.93 2.51
C PHE A 328 -15.07 1.39 2.43
N THR A 329 -15.31 2.68 2.21
CA THR A 329 -16.68 3.23 2.09
C THR A 329 -17.40 2.65 0.89
N LEU A 330 -16.68 2.48 -0.24
CA LEU A 330 -17.22 1.89 -1.46
C LEU A 330 -17.54 0.39 -1.31
N HIS A 331 -16.68 -0.37 -0.64
CA HIS A 331 -16.82 -1.82 -0.54
C HIS A 331 -17.50 -2.32 0.75
N ARG A 332 -17.68 -1.47 1.77
CA ARG A 332 -18.23 -1.76 3.12
C ARG A 332 -17.68 -3.04 3.78
N LYS A 333 -16.41 -3.37 3.56
CA LYS A 333 -15.83 -4.66 3.97
C LYS A 333 -14.37 -4.49 4.36
N GLU A 334 -14.08 -4.24 5.63
CA GLU A 334 -12.77 -4.51 6.24
C GLU A 334 -12.74 -4.22 7.76
N VAL A 335 -11.81 -4.86 8.48
CA VAL A 335 -11.62 -4.71 9.92
C VAL A 335 -10.32 -3.94 10.18
N ALA A 336 -10.43 -2.68 10.58
CA ALA A 336 -9.29 -1.75 10.74
C ALA A 336 -8.43 -1.97 12.01
N CYS A 337 -8.66 -3.03 12.78
CA CYS A 337 -8.00 -3.23 14.09
C CYS A 337 -6.69 -4.05 14.03
N MET A 338 -6.30 -4.56 12.86
CA MET A 338 -5.14 -5.46 12.74
C MET A 338 -3.81 -4.89 13.28
N PRO A 339 -3.43 -3.63 13.03
CA PRO A 339 -2.19 -3.07 13.57
C PRO A 339 -2.16 -3.07 15.10
N LEU A 340 -3.28 -2.72 15.75
CA LEU A 340 -3.40 -2.66 17.20
C LEU A 340 -3.29 -4.05 17.84
N LEU A 341 -3.94 -5.05 17.26
CA LEU A 341 -3.87 -6.44 17.75
C LEU A 341 -2.43 -6.98 17.65
N CYS A 342 -1.77 -6.74 16.52
CA CYS A 342 -0.39 -7.17 16.29
C CYS A 342 0.60 -6.44 17.21
N CYS A 343 0.47 -5.12 17.41
CA CYS A 343 1.43 -4.41 18.24
C CYS A 343 1.35 -4.83 19.71
N LEU A 344 0.15 -4.89 20.30
CA LEU A 344 -0.04 -5.28 21.69
C LEU A 344 0.40 -6.72 21.97
N SER A 345 0.11 -7.64 21.04
CA SER A 345 0.56 -9.03 21.18
C SER A 345 2.07 -9.15 21.08
N VAL A 346 2.70 -8.58 20.05
CA VAL A 346 4.15 -8.70 19.84
C VAL A 346 4.95 -8.00 20.94
N TRP A 347 4.50 -6.85 21.46
CA TRP A 347 5.13 -6.23 22.62
C TRP A 347 5.10 -7.12 23.86
N GLY A 348 4.00 -7.83 24.10
CA GLY A 348 3.91 -8.77 25.20
C GLY A 348 4.88 -9.95 25.05
N PHE A 349 4.92 -10.58 23.86
CA PHE A 349 5.89 -11.66 23.58
C PHE A 349 7.34 -11.19 23.59
N ALA A 350 7.58 -9.91 23.28
CA ALA A 350 8.91 -9.33 23.22
C ALA A 350 9.49 -8.92 24.58
N LEU A 351 8.65 -8.72 25.62
CA LEU A 351 9.09 -8.26 26.94
C LEU A 351 8.80 -9.26 28.06
N ILE A 352 7.60 -9.85 28.08
CA ILE A 352 7.11 -10.62 29.23
C ILE A 352 7.93 -11.90 29.45
N PRO A 353 8.21 -12.74 28.43
CA PRO A 353 9.01 -13.94 28.63
C PRO A 353 10.42 -13.67 29.14
N GLN A 354 11.07 -12.62 28.67
CA GLN A 354 12.46 -12.30 28.96
C GLN A 354 12.59 -11.72 30.37
N LEU A 355 11.67 -10.83 30.76
CA LEU A 355 11.60 -10.34 32.14
C LEU A 355 11.25 -11.47 33.14
N CYS A 356 10.38 -12.40 32.76
CA CYS A 356 10.07 -13.57 33.59
C CYS A 356 11.26 -14.52 33.73
N LEU A 357 12.01 -14.73 32.64
CA LEU A 357 13.25 -15.52 32.66
C LEU A 357 14.25 -14.95 33.68
N PHE A 358 14.48 -13.63 33.67
CA PHE A 358 15.36 -12.97 34.63
C PHE A 358 14.88 -13.12 36.09
N ASN A 359 13.56 -13.04 36.31
CA ASN A 359 12.96 -13.17 37.63
C ASN A 359 12.76 -14.63 38.10
N GLY A 360 13.03 -15.63 37.26
CA GLY A 360 12.81 -17.05 37.58
C GLY A 360 11.32 -17.43 37.63
N ILE A 361 10.45 -16.70 36.93
CA ILE A 361 9.00 -16.96 36.89
C ILE A 361 8.70 -17.91 35.72
N PRO A 362 8.20 -19.13 35.97
CA PRO A 362 7.85 -20.06 34.90
C PRO A 362 6.55 -19.61 34.21
N LEU A 363 6.63 -19.30 32.91
CA LEU A 363 5.46 -18.99 32.06
C LEU A 363 4.98 -20.16 31.22
N TYR A 364 5.82 -21.18 31.04
CA TYR A 364 5.57 -22.32 30.16
C TYR A 364 5.74 -23.62 30.95
N PRO A 365 5.02 -24.69 30.58
CA PRO A 365 5.22 -26.00 31.18
C PRO A 365 6.63 -26.51 30.89
N LYS A 366 7.13 -27.40 31.75
CA LYS A 366 8.42 -28.08 31.53
C LYS A 366 8.36 -28.92 30.26
N ILE A 367 9.49 -29.11 29.59
CA ILE A 367 9.57 -29.94 28.37
C ILE A 367 9.11 -31.38 28.62
N SER A 368 9.27 -31.87 29.86
CA SER A 368 8.81 -33.19 30.29
C SER A 368 7.28 -33.29 30.47
N ASP A 369 6.56 -32.17 30.54
CA ASP A 369 5.11 -32.13 30.69
C ASP A 369 4.44 -32.27 29.31
N SER A 370 3.42 -33.13 29.22
CA SER A 370 2.64 -33.32 27.99
C SER A 370 2.02 -32.01 27.46
N ASN A 371 1.69 -31.07 28.35
CA ASN A 371 1.14 -29.76 27.96
C ASN A 371 2.13 -28.90 27.14
N PHE A 372 3.44 -29.17 27.21
CA PHE A 372 4.44 -28.48 26.39
C PHE A 372 4.23 -28.73 24.89
N ASN A 373 3.65 -29.88 24.52
CA ASN A 373 3.36 -30.21 23.13
C ASN A 373 2.37 -29.23 22.49
N ILE A 374 1.46 -28.64 23.26
CA ILE A 374 0.48 -27.65 22.77
C ILE A 374 1.22 -26.46 22.14
N PHE A 375 2.17 -25.88 22.88
CA PHE A 375 2.96 -24.73 22.43
C PHE A 375 3.84 -25.07 21.22
N SER A 376 4.49 -26.24 21.26
CA SER A 376 5.33 -26.72 20.16
C SER A 376 4.54 -26.92 18.87
N ILE A 377 3.35 -27.52 18.94
CA ILE A 377 2.48 -27.75 17.78
C ILE A 377 2.01 -26.41 17.18
N ILE A 378 1.59 -25.45 18.01
CA ILE A 378 1.16 -24.12 17.52
C ILE A 378 2.30 -23.42 16.80
N PHE A 379 3.50 -23.39 17.40
CA PHE A 379 4.68 -22.73 16.83
C PHE A 379 5.09 -23.34 15.49
N ILE A 380 5.24 -24.68 15.44
CA ILE A 380 5.61 -25.40 14.23
C ILE A 380 4.53 -25.24 13.16
N SER A 381 3.25 -25.33 13.54
CA SER A 381 2.12 -25.15 12.62
C SER A 381 2.11 -23.75 11.97
N ALA A 382 2.36 -22.69 12.74
CA ALA A 382 2.40 -21.33 12.24
C ALA A 382 3.58 -21.11 11.26
N ILE A 383 4.78 -21.55 11.65
CA ILE A 383 5.99 -21.45 10.82
C ILE A 383 5.85 -22.26 9.53
N SER A 384 5.40 -23.51 9.63
CA SER A 384 5.26 -24.40 8.47
C SER A 384 4.25 -23.85 7.47
N LYS A 385 3.14 -23.27 7.95
CA LYS A 385 2.15 -22.65 7.07
C LYS A 385 2.67 -21.40 6.38
N SER A 386 3.37 -20.54 7.12
CA SER A 386 3.98 -19.35 6.55
C SER A 386 5.03 -19.70 5.50
N LEU A 387 5.86 -20.73 5.76
CA LEU A 387 6.85 -21.21 4.80
C LEU A 387 6.17 -21.80 3.56
N TYR A 388 5.12 -22.61 3.74
CA TYR A 388 4.33 -23.14 2.63
C TYR A 388 3.83 -22.01 1.72
N ASP A 389 3.26 -20.94 2.30
CA ASP A 389 2.73 -19.82 1.50
C ASP A 389 3.80 -19.19 0.59
N ILE A 390 4.98 -18.89 1.15
CA ILE A 390 6.10 -18.30 0.38
C ILE A 390 6.66 -19.25 -0.68
N VAL A 391 6.79 -20.54 -0.36
CA VAL A 391 7.30 -21.52 -1.32
C VAL A 391 6.29 -21.71 -2.47
N THR A 392 4.98 -21.67 -2.19
CA THR A 392 3.97 -21.81 -3.24
C THR A 392 3.86 -20.59 -4.17
N THR A 393 4.29 -19.41 -3.75
CA THR A 393 4.38 -18.23 -4.64
C THR A 393 5.61 -18.26 -5.54
N GLY A 394 6.53 -19.21 -5.35
CA GLY A 394 7.78 -19.32 -6.09
C GLY A 394 8.91 -18.46 -5.53
N ASP A 395 8.72 -17.89 -4.33
CA ASP A 395 9.70 -17.04 -3.69
C ASP A 395 10.78 -17.83 -2.93
N GLN A 396 11.91 -17.18 -2.68
CA GLN A 396 13.07 -17.79 -2.02
C GLN A 396 12.93 -17.80 -0.49
N PHE A 397 13.65 -18.71 0.17
CA PHE A 397 13.73 -18.76 1.65
C PHE A 397 14.21 -17.44 2.28
N ARG A 398 15.06 -16.68 1.60
CA ARG A 398 15.49 -15.34 2.04
C ARG A 398 14.30 -14.39 2.20
N VAL A 399 13.31 -14.47 1.31
CA VAL A 399 12.08 -13.67 1.36
C VAL A 399 11.27 -14.05 2.60
N TRP A 400 11.06 -15.35 2.85
CA TRP A 400 10.36 -15.84 4.05
C TRP A 400 10.99 -15.29 5.35
N LYS A 401 12.32 -15.35 5.47
CA LYS A 401 13.03 -14.79 6.63
C LYS A 401 12.82 -13.28 6.76
N ASN A 402 12.85 -12.55 5.65
CA ASN A 402 12.65 -11.11 5.65
C ASN A 402 11.21 -10.73 6.02
N GLU A 403 10.21 -11.46 5.55
CA GLU A 403 8.79 -11.28 5.89
C GLU A 403 8.53 -11.40 7.39
N TRP A 404 9.09 -12.43 8.05
CA TRP A 404 8.98 -12.56 9.50
C TRP A 404 9.65 -11.40 10.25
N ARG A 405 10.87 -11.02 9.81
CA ARG A 405 11.61 -9.91 10.43
C ARG A 405 10.87 -8.60 10.29
N ILE A 406 10.39 -8.27 9.09
CA ILE A 406 9.70 -7.01 8.85
C ILE A 406 8.35 -6.98 9.54
N TRP A 407 7.63 -8.11 9.63
CA TRP A 407 6.39 -8.20 10.40
C TRP A 407 6.61 -7.89 11.89
N MET A 408 7.64 -8.47 12.51
CA MET A 408 7.99 -8.17 13.92
C MET A 408 8.42 -6.71 14.08
N VAL A 409 9.28 -6.20 13.19
CA VAL A 409 9.73 -4.81 13.22
C VAL A 409 8.56 -3.85 13.11
N ARG A 410 7.67 -4.03 12.11
CA ARG A 410 6.48 -3.19 11.91
C ARG A 410 5.54 -3.23 13.11
N SER A 411 5.39 -4.40 13.74
CA SER A 411 4.52 -4.58 14.90
C SER A 411 5.00 -3.80 16.13
N VAL A 412 6.31 -3.74 16.37
CA VAL A 412 6.92 -3.00 17.48
C VAL A 412 7.05 -1.50 17.17
N THR A 413 7.14 -1.13 15.90
CA THR A 413 7.41 0.25 15.44
C THR A 413 6.15 0.92 14.88
N CYS A 414 5.92 0.81 13.58
CA CYS A 414 4.89 1.53 12.84
C CYS A 414 3.49 1.26 13.38
N TYR A 415 3.18 0.02 13.77
CA TYR A 415 1.88 -0.31 14.34
C TYR A 415 1.68 0.29 15.72
N THR A 416 2.73 0.35 16.54
CA THR A 416 2.69 1.00 17.85
C THR A 416 2.46 2.50 17.71
N TYR A 417 3.28 3.20 16.91
CA TYR A 417 3.13 4.64 16.71
C TYR A 417 1.83 4.99 16.00
N GLY A 418 1.47 4.25 14.95
CA GLY A 418 0.22 4.48 14.23
C GLY A 418 -1.02 4.25 15.10
N SER A 419 -1.01 3.21 15.94
CA SER A 419 -2.12 2.96 16.87
C SER A 419 -2.17 4.01 17.98
N LEU A 420 -1.02 4.42 18.52
CA LEU A 420 -0.94 5.46 19.53
C LEU A 420 -1.45 6.81 18.98
N ASP A 421 -0.98 7.21 17.79
CA ASP A 421 -1.41 8.45 17.14
C ASP A 421 -2.93 8.43 16.87
N ALA A 422 -3.47 7.30 16.40
CA ALA A 422 -4.91 7.12 16.23
C ALA A 422 -5.70 7.24 17.55
N ILE A 423 -5.20 6.67 18.65
CA ILE A 423 -5.81 6.78 19.98
C ILE A 423 -5.76 8.24 20.47
N LEU A 424 -4.58 8.88 20.39
CA LEU A 424 -4.39 10.26 20.82
C LEU A 424 -5.27 11.24 20.04
N ASN A 425 -5.40 11.04 18.73
CA ASN A 425 -6.31 11.82 17.89
C ASN A 425 -7.77 11.59 18.28
N LYS A 426 -8.19 10.33 18.50
CA LYS A 426 -9.54 10.02 18.96
C LYS A 426 -9.86 10.62 20.34
N LEU A 427 -8.86 10.76 21.20
CA LEU A 427 -8.98 11.41 22.51
C LEU A 427 -8.89 12.95 22.43
N GLY A 428 -8.66 13.53 21.25
CA GLY A 428 -8.52 14.97 21.07
C GLY A 428 -7.22 15.56 21.64
N ILE A 429 -6.21 14.72 21.91
CA ILE A 429 -4.94 15.13 22.51
C ILE A 429 -3.98 15.69 21.45
N LYS A 430 -4.04 15.18 20.23
CA LYS A 430 -3.14 15.55 19.13
C LYS A 430 -3.84 15.35 17.79
N GLU A 431 -3.74 16.32 16.89
CA GLU A 431 -4.22 16.17 15.51
C GLU A 431 -3.28 15.25 14.70
N ALA A 432 -3.87 14.43 13.82
CA ALA A 432 -3.10 13.58 12.92
C ALA A 432 -2.27 14.45 11.96
N SER A 433 -0.95 14.30 12.01
CA SER A 433 -0.01 15.06 11.17
C SER A 433 0.56 14.15 10.07
N PHE A 434 0.37 14.51 8.80
CA PHE A 434 1.01 13.84 7.66
C PHE A 434 1.94 14.81 6.94
N LEU A 435 3.23 14.46 6.86
CA LEU A 435 4.22 15.19 6.07
C LEU A 435 4.61 14.31 4.87
N PRO A 436 4.46 14.80 3.63
CA PRO A 436 4.91 14.07 2.46
C PRO A 436 6.42 13.77 2.55
N THR A 437 6.77 12.49 2.46
CA THR A 437 8.14 12.01 2.41
C THR A 437 8.81 12.47 1.12
N ASN A 438 10.11 12.74 1.18
CA ASN A 438 10.90 13.01 -0.03
C ASN A 438 10.95 11.74 -0.89
N LYS A 439 10.66 11.83 -2.19
CA LYS A 439 10.78 10.70 -3.13
C LYS A 439 12.12 10.67 -3.85
N VAL A 440 12.93 11.74 -3.71
CA VAL A 440 14.32 11.74 -4.18
C VAL A 440 15.13 10.78 -3.33
N THR A 441 15.60 9.70 -3.96
CA THR A 441 16.57 8.77 -3.38
C THR A 441 17.96 9.14 -3.84
N ASP A 442 18.92 9.18 -2.92
CA ASP A 442 20.33 9.29 -3.29
C ASP A 442 20.79 8.00 -4.03
N ASP A 443 21.73 8.13 -4.95
CA ASP A 443 22.24 7.02 -5.78
C ASP A 443 22.82 5.89 -4.92
N GLU A 444 23.41 6.22 -3.77
CA GLU A 444 23.92 5.25 -2.82
C GLU A 444 22.77 4.47 -2.14
N GLN A 445 21.70 5.17 -1.77
CA GLN A 445 20.52 4.56 -1.17
C GLN A 445 19.78 3.65 -2.16
N PHE A 446 19.70 4.05 -3.44
CA PHE A 446 19.11 3.25 -4.51
C PHE A 446 19.88 1.94 -4.73
N LYS A 447 21.21 1.99 -4.79
CA LYS A 447 22.06 0.78 -4.92
C LYS A 447 21.87 -0.18 -3.75
N LEU A 448 21.80 0.34 -2.53
CA LEU A 448 21.54 -0.48 -1.34
C LEU A 448 20.17 -1.17 -1.44
N TYR A 449 19.14 -0.46 -1.91
CA TYR A 449 17.81 -1.02 -2.13
C TYR A 449 17.82 -2.17 -3.14
N GLU A 450 18.50 -2.01 -4.30
CA GLU A 450 18.64 -3.09 -5.28
C GLU A 450 19.37 -4.32 -4.73
N MET A 451 20.33 -4.12 -3.81
CA MET A 451 21.01 -5.21 -3.10
C MET A 451 20.15 -5.85 -2.00
N GLY A 452 18.95 -5.34 -1.76
CA GLY A 452 18.05 -5.74 -0.68
C GLY A 452 18.57 -5.34 0.72
N ILE A 453 19.34 -4.26 0.79
CA ILE A 453 19.86 -3.65 2.02
C ILE A 453 19.04 -2.39 2.31
N PHE A 454 18.29 -2.42 3.40
CA PHE A 454 17.44 -1.30 3.81
C PHE A 454 18.18 -0.44 4.85
N ASP A 455 18.37 0.84 4.56
CA ASP A 455 18.87 1.81 5.52
C ASP A 455 17.72 2.45 6.32
N PHE A 456 17.77 2.33 7.65
CA PHE A 456 16.80 2.90 8.58
C PHE A 456 17.37 4.06 9.41
N ARG A 457 18.59 4.53 9.13
CA ARG A 457 19.27 5.60 9.89
C ARG A 457 18.48 6.92 9.93
N ALA A 458 17.74 7.23 8.87
CA ALA A 458 16.93 8.46 8.79
C ALA A 458 15.69 8.47 9.69
N ALA A 459 15.27 7.31 10.23
CA ALA A 459 14.05 7.19 11.02
C ALA A 459 14.35 6.74 12.45
N THR A 460 15.01 7.61 13.21
CA THR A 460 15.31 7.42 14.64
C THR A 460 14.09 7.01 15.46
N MET A 461 12.90 7.50 15.10
CA MET A 461 11.64 7.09 15.71
C MET A 461 11.36 5.58 15.59
N PHE A 462 11.72 4.93 14.49
CA PHE A 462 11.54 3.49 14.34
C PHE A 462 12.65 2.68 15.01
N LEU A 463 13.85 3.25 15.17
CA LEU A 463 14.97 2.57 15.82
C LEU A 463 14.80 2.50 17.35
N ALA A 464 14.27 3.55 17.98
CA ALA A 464 14.12 3.63 19.43
C ALA A 464 13.43 2.41 20.07
N PRO A 465 12.18 2.03 19.70
CA PRO A 465 11.51 0.89 20.34
C PRO A 465 12.20 -0.45 20.02
N LEU A 466 12.82 -0.60 18.85
CA LEU A 466 13.60 -1.80 18.51
C LEU A 466 14.82 -1.95 19.41
N VAL A 467 15.59 -0.88 19.57
CA VAL A 467 16.79 -0.86 20.41
C VAL A 467 16.40 -1.13 21.87
N VAL A 468 15.32 -0.52 22.36
CA VAL A 468 14.81 -0.78 23.72
C VAL A 468 14.47 -2.26 23.91
N VAL A 469 13.70 -2.87 23.00
CA VAL A 469 13.36 -4.30 23.08
C VAL A 469 14.61 -5.18 23.06
N ILE A 470 15.57 -4.88 22.18
CA ILE A 470 16.83 -5.64 22.07
C ILE A 470 17.64 -5.53 23.36
N LEU A 471 17.81 -4.32 23.90
CA LEU A 471 18.58 -4.08 25.12
C LEU A 471 17.96 -4.77 26.33
N VAL A 472 16.63 -4.66 26.50
CA VAL A 472 15.92 -5.34 27.59
C VAL A 472 16.07 -6.85 27.47
N ASN A 473 15.88 -7.40 26.26
CA ASN A 473 16.00 -8.84 26.03
C ASN A 473 17.41 -9.35 26.27
N PHE A 474 18.43 -8.62 25.82
CA PHE A 474 19.82 -8.97 26.03
C PHE A 474 20.20 -8.91 27.51
N ALA A 475 19.87 -7.81 28.19
CA ALA A 475 20.15 -7.64 29.62
C ALA A 475 19.44 -8.69 30.48
N ALA A 476 18.17 -8.98 30.19
CA ALA A 476 17.40 -10.00 30.89
C ALA A 476 17.98 -11.40 30.68
N PHE A 477 18.40 -11.74 29.46
CA PHE A 477 19.03 -13.03 29.15
C PHE A 477 20.39 -13.19 29.85
N VAL A 478 21.29 -12.21 29.72
CA VAL A 478 22.62 -12.24 30.37
C VAL A 478 22.46 -12.29 31.89
N GLY A 479 21.56 -11.48 32.44
CA GLY A 479 21.26 -11.48 33.87
C GLY A 479 20.72 -12.82 34.37
N ALA A 480 19.84 -13.48 33.59
CA ALA A 480 19.31 -14.79 33.93
C ALA A 480 20.40 -15.88 33.90
N VAL A 481 21.26 -15.88 32.89
CA VAL A 481 22.40 -16.81 32.78
C VAL A 481 23.37 -16.61 33.94
N PHE A 482 23.73 -15.37 34.26
CA PHE A 482 24.59 -15.06 35.39
C PHE A 482 23.99 -15.55 36.71
N LYS A 483 22.68 -15.30 36.93
CA LYS A 483 21.98 -15.78 38.13
C LYS A 483 21.97 -17.30 38.22
N ALA A 484 21.76 -18.02 37.12
CA ALA A 484 21.81 -19.47 37.10
C ALA A 484 23.21 -20.00 37.47
N LEU A 485 24.26 -19.45 36.85
CA LEU A 485 25.64 -19.90 37.09
C LEU A 485 26.14 -19.59 38.51
N VAL A 486 25.79 -18.44 39.08
CA VAL A 486 26.28 -18.02 40.41
C VAL A 486 25.48 -18.64 41.55
N VAL A 487 24.19 -18.90 41.36
CA VAL A 487 23.35 -19.51 42.41
C VAL A 487 23.61 -21.01 42.52
N ASP A 488 23.80 -21.72 41.39
CA ASP A 488 24.15 -23.15 41.43
C ASP A 488 25.53 -23.40 42.08
N ASP A 489 26.50 -22.51 41.86
CA ASP A 489 27.86 -22.64 42.41
C ASP A 489 27.96 -22.34 43.92
N ASN A 490 26.96 -21.65 44.49
CA ASN A 490 26.84 -21.46 45.94
C ASN A 490 26.03 -22.59 46.61
N GLY A 491 25.02 -23.13 45.93
CA GLY A 491 24.24 -24.27 46.43
C GLY A 491 25.06 -25.55 46.58
N ASP A 492 25.92 -25.86 45.61
CA ASP A 492 26.84 -27.01 45.69
C ASP A 492 27.90 -26.86 46.80
N ARG A 493 28.33 -25.62 47.10
CA ARG A 493 29.29 -25.35 48.17
C ARG A 493 28.70 -25.47 49.57
N ASP A 494 27.42 -25.18 49.74
CA ASP A 494 26.73 -25.31 51.02
C ASP A 494 26.30 -26.77 51.30
N ASP A 495 25.84 -27.53 50.28
CA ASP A 495 25.56 -28.98 50.43
C ASP A 495 26.85 -29.79 50.69
N TYR A 496 27.99 -29.37 50.12
CA TYR A 496 29.29 -30.00 50.42
C TYR A 496 29.77 -29.73 51.86
N LYS A 497 29.40 -28.58 52.45
CA LYS A 497 29.71 -28.25 53.84
C LYS A 497 28.79 -28.97 54.83
N GLU A 498 27.50 -29.13 54.50
CA GLU A 498 26.56 -29.92 55.32
C GLU A 498 26.87 -31.41 55.32
N ARG A 499 27.46 -31.97 54.25
CA ARG A 499 27.88 -33.39 54.21
C ARG A 499 29.21 -33.69 54.89
N GLN A 500 29.98 -32.68 55.30
CA GLN A 500 31.25 -32.85 56.01
C GLN A 500 31.21 -32.42 57.50
N GLY A 501 30.09 -31.88 57.97
CA GLY A 501 29.81 -31.68 59.40
C GLY A 501 29.00 -32.83 59.97
#